data_AF-A0A3D5JV58-F1
#
_entry.id   AF-A0A3D5JV58-F1
#
_cell.length_a   1.000
_cell.length_b   1.000
_cell.length_c   1.000
_cell.angle_alpha   90.00
_cell.angle_beta   90.00
_cell.angle_gamma   90.00
#
_symmetry.space_group_name_H-M   'P 1'
#
loop_
_entity.id
_entity.type
_entity.pdbx_description
1 polymer ?
#
loop_
_entity_poly.entity_id
_entity_poly.type
_entity_poly.pdbx_seq_one_letter_code
_entity_poly.pdbx_strand_id
1 'polypeptide(L)' 'LTMSMGGTGVVSRLAGETFGQALTFGMIGTPSAPGQVEVEQLQSVLQVIHASSQAGR' A
#
# COMPACT_ATOMS: atom_id res chain seq x y z
N LEU A 1 -10.44 -6.37 -2.44
CA LEU A 1 -9.00 -6.55 -2.20
C LEU A 1 -8.38 -7.16 -3.44
N THR A 2 -7.55 -6.40 -4.15
CA THR A 2 -6.88 -6.80 -5.39
C THR A 2 -5.40 -6.39 -5.30
N MET A 3 -4.50 -7.29 -5.66
CA MET A 3 -3.07 -7.02 -5.61
C MET A 3 -2.38 -7.64 -6.81
N SER A 4 -1.51 -6.87 -7.44
CA SER A 4 -0.48 -7.40 -8.32
C SER A 4 0.71 -7.85 -7.46
N MET A 5 1.25 -9.01 -7.77
CA MET A 5 2.37 -9.62 -7.04
C MET A 5 3.72 -9.17 -7.61
N GLY A 6 4.81 -9.42 -6.87
CA GLY A 6 6.16 -9.00 -7.28
C GLY A 6 6.41 -7.50 -7.05
N GLY A 7 7.65 -7.08 -7.29
CA GLY A 7 8.08 -5.70 -7.01
C GLY A 7 7.31 -4.64 -7.81
N THR A 8 7.03 -4.90 -9.08
CA THR A 8 6.24 -3.98 -9.93
C THR A 8 4.79 -3.85 -9.47
N GLY A 9 4.25 -4.87 -8.81
CA GLY A 9 2.89 -4.89 -8.30
C GLY A 9 2.67 -4.09 -7.01
N VAL A 10 3.73 -3.62 -6.35
CA VAL A 10 3.67 -2.87 -5.08
C VAL A 10 2.73 -1.66 -5.17
N VAL A 11 2.71 -0.94 -6.29
CA VAL A 11 1.85 0.23 -6.49
C VAL A 11 0.36 -0.09 -6.26
N SER A 12 -0.09 -1.30 -6.61
CA SER A 12 -1.48 -1.71 -6.39
C SER A 12 -1.86 -1.80 -4.91
N ARG A 13 -0.88 -2.03 -4.02
CA ARG A 13 -1.07 -2.10 -2.56
C ARG A 13 -1.11 -0.72 -1.91
N LEU A 14 -0.54 0.28 -2.57
CA LEU A 14 -0.45 1.66 -2.09
C LEU A 14 -1.62 2.52 -2.57
N ALA A 15 -2.11 2.25 -3.78
CA ALA A 15 -3.07 3.13 -4.45
C ALA A 15 -4.54 2.84 -4.11
N GLY A 16 -4.80 2.18 -2.97
CA GLY A 16 -6.14 1.73 -2.60
C GLY A 16 -7.16 2.86 -2.46
N GLU A 17 -6.77 3.96 -1.81
CA GLU A 17 -7.63 5.13 -1.63
C GLU A 17 -8.08 5.75 -2.96
N THR A 18 -7.22 5.75 -3.97
CA THR A 18 -7.51 6.32 -5.30
C THR A 18 -8.38 5.39 -6.15
N PHE A 19 -8.13 4.07 -6.10
CA PHE A 19 -8.74 3.10 -7.02
C PHE A 19 -9.79 2.19 -6.36
N GLY A 20 -10.27 2.54 -5.17
CA GLY A 20 -11.42 1.89 -4.54
C GLY A 20 -11.10 0.62 -3.74
N GLN A 21 -9.87 0.45 -3.25
CA GLN A 21 -9.55 -0.63 -2.34
C GLN A 21 -9.65 -0.19 -0.88
N ALA A 22 -10.53 -0.86 -0.13
CA ALA A 22 -10.72 -0.59 1.30
C ALA A 22 -9.68 -1.27 2.22
N LEU A 23 -8.84 -2.18 1.69
CA LEU A 23 -7.89 -2.98 2.46
C LEU A 23 -6.61 -3.20 1.65
N THR A 24 -5.48 -3.33 2.35
CA THR A 24 -4.17 -3.69 1.79
C THR A 24 -3.34 -4.49 2.81
N PHE A 25 -2.24 -5.11 2.39
CA PHE A 25 -1.43 -6.02 3.21
C PHE A 25 0.03 -5.56 3.31
N GLY A 26 0.49 -5.36 4.54
CA GLY A 26 1.90 -5.24 4.90
C GLY A 26 2.42 -6.53 5.55
N MET A 27 3.73 -6.72 5.54
CA MET A 27 4.42 -7.83 6.18
C MET A 27 5.10 -7.41 7.49
N ILE A 28 5.40 -8.38 8.35
CA ILE A 28 6.21 -8.21 9.57
C ILE A 28 7.36 -9.22 9.52
N GLY A 29 8.58 -8.77 9.81
CA GLY A 29 9.77 -9.62 9.86
C GLY A 29 10.34 -9.96 8.48
N THR A 30 10.46 -11.25 8.14
CA THR A 30 11.11 -11.69 6.91
C THR A 30 10.11 -11.79 5.76
N PRO A 31 10.37 -11.18 4.60
CA PRO A 31 9.49 -11.29 3.46
C PRO A 31 9.42 -12.73 2.95
N SER A 32 8.21 -13.26 2.77
CA SER A 32 7.97 -14.60 2.22
C SER A 32 7.84 -14.64 0.70
N ALA A 33 7.74 -13.49 0.05
CA ALA A 33 7.66 -13.36 -1.41
C ALA A 33 8.18 -11.99 -1.90
N PRO A 34 8.62 -11.89 -3.17
CA PRO A 34 9.03 -10.61 -3.76
C PRO A 34 7.88 -9.57 -3.78
N GLY A 35 8.22 -8.32 -3.47
CA GLY A 35 7.25 -7.21 -3.47
C GLY A 35 6.38 -7.10 -2.22
N GLN A 36 6.72 -7.83 -1.14
CA GLN A 36 6.16 -7.55 0.18
C GLN A 36 6.73 -6.23 0.74
N VAL A 37 5.86 -5.44 1.35
CA VAL A 37 6.18 -4.15 1.94
C VAL A 37 6.01 -4.26 3.45
N GLU A 38 6.99 -3.80 4.21
CA GLU A 38 6.93 -3.73 5.66
C GLU A 38 5.73 -2.85 6.11
N VAL A 39 5.04 -3.25 7.18
CA VAL A 39 3.77 -2.65 7.59
C VAL A 39 3.89 -1.19 8.03
N GLU A 40 4.96 -0.81 8.73
CA GLU A 40 5.22 0.57 9.15
C GLU A 40 5.52 1.47 7.94
N GLN A 41 6.29 0.97 6.96
CA GLN A 41 6.55 1.69 5.71
C GLN A 41 5.28 1.87 4.89
N LEU A 42 4.49 0.80 4.76
CA LEU A 42 3.20 0.84 4.07
C LEU A 42 2.28 1.88 4.70
N GLN A 43 2.14 1.86 6.03
CA GLN A 43 1.33 2.81 6.77
C GLN A 43 1.79 4.25 6.54
N SER A 44 3.10 4.50 6.59
CA SER A 44 3.68 5.83 6.39
C SER A 44 3.33 6.40 5.01
N VAL A 45 3.42 5.60 3.95
CA VAL A 45 3.05 6.03 2.59
C VAL A 45 1.55 6.29 2.47
N LEU A 46 0.72 5.40 3.03
CA LEU A 46 -0.74 5.58 3.00
C LEU A 46 -1.16 6.86 3.74
N GLN A 47 -0.50 7.21 4.84
CA GLN A 47 -0.77 8.48 5.54
C GLN A 47 -0.41 9.70 4.70
N VAL A 48 0.69 9.66 3.95
CA VAL A 48 1.05 10.74 3.01
C VAL A 48 0.01 10.88 1.90
N ILE A 49 -0.41 9.76 1.30
CA ILE A 49 -1.46 9.75 0.28
C ILE A 49 -2.77 10.32 0.85
N HIS A 50 -3.15 9.89 2.05
CA HIS A 50 -4.38 10.32 2.71
C HIS A 50 -4.37 11.82 3.06
N ALA A 51 -3.28 12.32 3.64
CA ALA A 51 -3.12 13.74 3.93
C ALA A 51 -3.19 14.59 2.64
N SER A 52 -2.63 14.07 1.55
CA SER A 52 -2.63 14.76 0.24
C SER A 52 -4.00 14.70 -0.46
N SER A 53 -4.75 13.60 -0.31
CA SER A 53 -6.08 13.44 -0.90
C SER A 53 -7.13 14.31 -0.21
N GLN A 54 -6.96 14.58 1.09
CA GLN A 54 -7.83 15.47 1.84
C GLN A 54 -7.51 16.95 1.64
N ALA A 55 -6.25 17.30 1.33
CA ALA A 55 -5.87 18.69 1.08
C ALA A 55 -6.58 19.35 -0.13
N GLY A 56 -7.27 18.55 -0.96
CA GLY A 56 -8.09 19.02 -2.09
C GLY A 56 -9.60 18.83 -1.92
N ARG A 57 -10.08 18.40 -0.74
CA ARG A 57 -11.51 18.34 -0.37
C ARG A 57 -11.85 19.49 0.58
#